data_AF-A0A9W6Z3A3-F1
#
_entry.id   AF-A0A9W6Z3A3-F1
#
_cell.length_a   1.000
_cell.length_b   1.000
_cell.length_c   1.000
_cell.angle_alpha   90.00
_cell.angle_beta   90.00
_cell.angle_gamma   90.00
#
_symmetry.space_group_name_H-M   'P 1'
#
loop_
_entity.id
_entity.type
_entity.pdbx_description
1 polymer ?
#
loop_
_entity_poly.entity_id
_entity_poly.type
_entity_poly.pdbx_seq_one_letter_code
_entity_poly.pdbx_strand_id
1 'polypeptide(L)'
;MAKEFVTKFNNLVLQPTQLLIFEFKGMYFELKVQSTQVVELAKIALDEVPVSSNVTNRGIVVSQTVVNFYKGQNSAVNLKASMNRPKADAIIRPDFKFEDMGIGGLDKEFTSIFRRAFASRIFPPALIEKLGIQHVKGMLLYGPPGTGKTLIARQIGKMLNAREPKIVNGPDMLSKYVGESEGNIRKLFQDAEDEYKKKGEESSLHIIIFDELDSVFKQRGSKSDGTGVADNLVNQLLAKMDGVEQLNNILVIGMTNRKDLIDNALLRPGRFEVQVEIHLPDEPGRLQILEIKTKKMRDNKGLGQDVDLPQLAKLTKNFSGAEIEGLIKSATSFALNKHIKIGTIGSIKSDFENTILDMSCFLSALDEVKPAFGVHEEDLQDKMKGGILKYSSKIDNIIQRVQRDIEQTKKSERFNFSSLLLYGPGGSGKTALASFLALQSKFPFIRMISADEMIGMSEPNKVSHIDNTFRDAYRSPLNILIVDDIEAIIDYVPIGPRFSSVVLRALVTRLKSSPPDGKRLIVMSTTSNYTLLKHLDILNCFNDEIPINNLCNLSDLNNVMQLTSFGSDQVRQSVLSKLRDVFHTDQISIPVKKVLYNIDTCKFGADPIEDLVQLMIESNQRV
;
A
#
# COMPACT_ATOMS: atom_id res chain seq x y z
N MET A 1 -42.75 28.10 -22.57
CA MET A 1 -43.23 26.92 -23.33
C MET A 1 -44.38 26.22 -22.62
N ALA A 2 -44.18 25.59 -21.45
CA ALA A 2 -45.25 24.86 -20.75
C ALA A 2 -46.50 25.69 -20.41
N LYS A 3 -46.32 26.90 -19.84
CA LYS A 3 -47.47 27.79 -19.56
C LYS A 3 -48.27 28.15 -20.82
N GLU A 4 -47.57 28.46 -21.92
CA GLU A 4 -48.20 28.83 -23.19
C GLU A 4 -48.89 27.64 -23.87
N PHE A 5 -48.33 26.44 -23.72
CA PHE A 5 -48.95 25.19 -24.17
C PHE A 5 -50.28 24.94 -23.44
N VAL A 6 -50.30 25.05 -22.11
CA VAL A 6 -51.52 24.88 -21.31
C VAL A 6 -52.57 25.93 -21.66
N THR A 7 -52.18 27.19 -21.91
CA THR A 7 -53.14 28.22 -22.32
C THR A 7 -53.73 27.98 -23.72
N LYS A 8 -52.92 27.50 -24.68
CA LYS A 8 -53.39 27.26 -26.06
C LYS A 8 -54.21 25.98 -26.20
N PHE A 9 -53.86 24.94 -25.44
CA PHE A 9 -54.53 23.63 -25.47
C PHE A 9 -55.43 23.37 -24.26
N ASN A 10 -55.91 24.42 -23.59
CA ASN A 10 -56.83 24.26 -22.46
C ASN A 10 -58.12 23.56 -22.91
N ASN A 11 -58.64 22.65 -22.10
CA ASN A 11 -59.81 21.80 -22.38
C ASN A 11 -59.64 20.84 -23.57
N LEU A 12 -58.44 20.66 -24.11
CA LEU A 12 -58.19 19.66 -25.16
C LEU A 12 -57.97 18.28 -24.52
N VAL A 13 -58.56 17.24 -25.12
CA VAL A 13 -58.29 15.85 -24.75
C VAL A 13 -57.00 15.41 -25.45
N LEU A 14 -56.03 14.94 -24.66
CA LEU A 14 -54.79 14.36 -25.14
C LEU A 14 -54.73 12.86 -24.85
N GLN A 15 -54.21 12.11 -25.80
CA GLN A 15 -53.90 10.69 -25.65
C GLN A 15 -52.40 10.41 -25.85
N PRO A 16 -51.81 9.41 -25.16
CA PRO A 16 -50.49 8.92 -25.46
C PRO A 16 -50.38 8.57 -26.96
N THR A 17 -49.22 8.86 -27.56
CA THR A 17 -48.88 8.75 -28.98
C THR A 17 -49.49 9.79 -29.94
N GLN A 18 -50.33 10.71 -29.46
CA GLN A 18 -50.89 11.77 -30.31
C GLN A 18 -49.82 12.76 -30.78
N LEU A 19 -49.87 13.11 -32.07
CA LEU A 19 -49.04 14.15 -32.68
C LEU A 19 -49.76 15.50 -32.65
N LEU A 20 -49.04 16.55 -32.30
CA LEU A 20 -49.52 17.93 -32.17
C LEU A 20 -48.54 18.86 -32.89
N ILE A 21 -49.05 19.95 -33.43
CA ILE A 21 -48.21 21.07 -33.86
C ILE A 21 -48.41 22.19 -32.84
N PHE A 22 -47.31 22.69 -32.29
CA PHE A 22 -47.32 23.77 -31.31
C PHE A 22 -46.45 24.93 -31.80
N GLU A 23 -47.09 26.08 -31.96
CA GLU A 23 -46.38 27.31 -32.27
C GLU A 23 -45.94 28.00 -30.97
N PHE A 24 -44.65 28.29 -30.86
CA PHE A 24 -44.07 29.06 -29.75
C PHE A 24 -43.11 30.11 -30.29
N LYS A 25 -43.41 31.40 -30.03
CA LYS A 25 -42.62 32.55 -30.49
C LYS A 25 -42.31 32.54 -32.01
N GLY A 26 -43.29 32.19 -32.84
CA GLY A 26 -43.16 32.18 -34.30
C GLY A 26 -42.43 30.96 -34.89
N MET A 27 -42.07 29.97 -34.07
CA MET A 27 -41.54 28.68 -34.54
C MET A 27 -42.56 27.56 -34.32
N TYR A 28 -42.70 26.67 -35.30
CA TYR A 28 -43.56 25.49 -35.21
C TYR A 28 -42.78 24.28 -34.70
N PHE A 29 -43.30 23.64 -33.66
CA PHE A 29 -42.77 22.41 -33.07
C PHE A 29 -43.73 21.26 -33.31
N GLU A 30 -43.21 20.15 -33.84
CA GLU A 30 -43.92 18.88 -33.84
C GLU A 30 -43.74 18.21 -32.47
N LEU A 31 -44.85 17.95 -31.79
CA LEU A 31 -44.88 17.35 -30.46
C LEU A 31 -45.55 15.98 -30.53
N LYS A 32 -45.01 15.02 -29.80
CA LYS A 32 -45.63 13.70 -29.59
C LYS A 32 -45.89 13.51 -28.11
N VAL A 33 -47.14 13.27 -27.73
CA VAL A 33 -47.50 12.95 -26.34
C VAL A 33 -46.93 11.56 -26.02
N GLN A 34 -46.01 11.45 -25.05
CA GLN A 34 -45.42 10.15 -24.70
C GLN A 34 -46.25 9.39 -23.66
N SER A 35 -46.61 10.07 -22.57
CA SER A 35 -47.38 9.48 -21.48
C SER A 35 -48.34 10.52 -20.92
N THR A 36 -49.44 10.05 -20.34
CA THR A 36 -50.42 10.87 -19.63
C THR A 36 -50.58 10.34 -18.22
N GLN A 37 -50.59 11.25 -17.25
CA GLN A 37 -50.94 10.96 -15.86
C GLN A 37 -52.27 11.64 -15.59
N VAL A 38 -53.33 10.85 -15.47
CA VAL A 38 -54.69 11.35 -15.25
C VAL A 38 -54.94 11.40 -13.75
N VAL A 39 -55.23 12.58 -13.23
CA VAL A 39 -55.62 12.78 -11.83
C VAL A 39 -57.12 13.03 -11.80
N GLU A 40 -57.86 12.31 -10.96
CA GLU A 40 -59.27 12.62 -10.70
C GLU A 40 -59.38 13.95 -9.96
N LEU A 41 -60.23 14.85 -10.43
CA LEU A 41 -60.44 16.20 -9.86
C LEU A 41 -60.76 16.20 -8.35
N ALA A 42 -61.16 15.06 -7.78
CA ALA A 42 -61.48 14.91 -6.36
C ALA A 42 -60.27 14.63 -5.44
N LYS A 43 -59.09 14.25 -5.96
CA LYS A 43 -57.89 13.92 -5.16
C LYS A 43 -56.69 14.76 -5.60
N ILE A 44 -56.52 15.93 -4.98
CA ILE A 44 -55.40 16.86 -5.20
C ILE A 44 -54.19 16.43 -4.33
N ALA A 45 -53.79 15.17 -4.40
CA ALA A 45 -52.54 14.68 -3.82
C ALA A 45 -51.71 14.11 -4.97
N LEU A 46 -50.65 14.85 -5.33
CA LEU A 46 -49.85 14.65 -6.55
C LEU A 46 -48.92 13.42 -6.51
N ASP A 47 -48.85 12.69 -5.39
CA ASP A 47 -47.70 11.82 -5.11
C ASP A 47 -47.89 10.32 -5.40
N GLU A 48 -49.10 9.83 -5.76
CA GLU A 48 -49.33 8.37 -5.90
C GLU A 48 -50.26 7.96 -7.06
N VAL A 49 -50.06 8.50 -8.27
CA VAL A 49 -50.76 7.99 -9.46
C VAL A 49 -49.76 7.44 -10.47
N PRO A 50 -49.89 6.17 -10.93
CA PRO A 50 -48.95 5.58 -11.86
C PRO A 50 -48.98 6.29 -13.23
N VAL A 51 -47.81 6.63 -13.75
CA VAL A 51 -47.64 7.15 -15.11
C VAL A 51 -47.99 6.02 -16.08
N SER A 52 -49.02 6.20 -16.90
CA SER A 52 -49.44 5.19 -17.87
C SER A 52 -49.08 5.62 -19.29
N SER A 53 -48.49 4.70 -20.05
CA SER A 53 -48.26 4.80 -21.48
C SER A 53 -49.36 4.12 -22.32
N ASN A 54 -50.43 3.62 -21.68
CA ASN A 54 -51.48 2.88 -22.36
C ASN A 54 -52.34 3.80 -23.23
N VAL A 55 -52.62 3.38 -24.47
CA VAL A 55 -53.39 4.13 -25.48
C VAL A 55 -54.83 4.44 -25.03
N THR A 56 -55.35 3.71 -24.04
CA THR A 56 -56.69 3.90 -23.48
C THR A 56 -56.80 5.07 -22.51
N ASN A 57 -55.68 5.60 -22.00
CA ASN A 57 -55.69 6.68 -21.01
C ASN A 57 -55.76 8.05 -21.68
N ARG A 58 -56.97 8.62 -21.73
CA ARG A 58 -57.22 9.98 -22.22
C ARG A 58 -57.29 10.95 -21.04
N GLY A 59 -56.61 12.09 -21.16
CA GLY A 59 -56.63 13.15 -20.15
C GLY A 59 -57.07 14.47 -20.77
N ILE A 60 -57.78 15.31 -20.00
CA ILE A 60 -58.10 16.68 -20.39
C ILE A 60 -57.03 17.61 -19.83
N VAL A 61 -56.50 18.50 -20.66
CA VAL A 61 -55.59 19.54 -20.20
C VAL A 61 -56.39 20.60 -19.46
N VAL A 62 -56.04 20.83 -18.20
CA VAL A 62 -56.59 21.89 -17.35
C VAL A 62 -55.50 22.91 -17.02
N SER A 63 -55.89 24.07 -16.50
CA SER A 63 -54.95 25.15 -16.14
C SER A 63 -53.87 24.74 -15.12
N GLN A 64 -54.14 23.70 -14.32
CA GLN A 64 -53.23 23.13 -13.33
C GLN A 64 -52.36 21.99 -13.88
N THR A 65 -52.51 21.59 -15.15
CA THR A 65 -51.73 20.49 -15.74
C THR A 65 -50.26 20.87 -15.85
N VAL A 66 -49.39 20.03 -15.29
CA VAL A 66 -47.93 20.17 -15.41
C VAL A 66 -47.47 19.47 -16.69
N VAL A 67 -46.86 20.23 -17.60
CA VAL A 67 -46.37 19.71 -18.88
C VAL A 67 -44.85 19.67 -18.90
N ASN A 68 -44.30 18.47 -19.11
CA ASN A 68 -42.87 18.23 -19.24
C ASN A 68 -42.52 17.97 -20.71
N PHE A 69 -41.63 18.79 -21.27
CA PHE A 69 -41.13 18.60 -22.63
C PHE A 69 -39.88 17.70 -22.61
N TYR A 70 -39.83 16.76 -23.54
CA TYR A 70 -38.66 15.92 -23.82
C TYR A 70 -38.15 16.22 -25.23
N LYS A 71 -36.84 16.22 -25.40
CA LYS A 71 -36.19 16.38 -26.69
C LYS A 71 -36.37 15.09 -27.50
N GLY A 72 -36.77 15.21 -28.77
CA GLY A 72 -36.80 14.06 -29.69
C GLY A 72 -35.39 13.58 -30.02
N GLN A 73 -35.22 12.27 -30.26
CA GLN A 73 -33.90 11.64 -30.48
C GLN A 73 -33.04 12.30 -31.58
N ASN A 74 -33.67 12.96 -32.58
CA ASN A 74 -33.01 13.67 -33.68
C ASN A 74 -33.22 15.20 -33.68
N SER A 75 -33.73 15.79 -32.60
CA SER A 75 -34.01 17.22 -32.56
C SER A 75 -32.76 18.04 -32.21
N ALA A 76 -32.48 19.11 -32.96
CA ALA A 76 -31.42 20.09 -32.62
C ALA A 76 -31.84 21.10 -31.53
N VAL A 77 -33.06 20.98 -30.99
CA VAL A 77 -33.60 21.91 -29.99
C VAL A 77 -32.98 21.63 -28.62
N ASN A 78 -32.33 22.65 -28.03
CA ASN A 78 -31.84 22.60 -26.66
C ASN A 78 -32.90 23.16 -25.69
N LEU A 79 -33.53 22.26 -24.93
CA LEU A 79 -34.49 22.60 -23.88
C LEU A 79 -33.73 22.87 -22.58
N LYS A 80 -33.85 24.08 -22.01
CA LYS A 80 -33.34 24.33 -20.66
C LYS A 80 -34.12 23.49 -19.65
N ALA A 81 -33.41 22.69 -18.85
CA ALA A 81 -34.02 21.86 -17.82
C ALA A 81 -34.72 22.72 -16.76
N SER A 82 -35.96 22.35 -16.41
CA SER A 82 -36.64 22.92 -15.24
C SER A 82 -35.98 22.39 -13.95
N MET A 83 -35.98 23.20 -12.88
CA MET A 83 -35.35 22.90 -11.58
C MET A 83 -35.79 21.58 -10.94
N ASN A 84 -36.91 20.99 -11.38
CA ASN A 84 -37.45 19.73 -10.87
C ASN A 84 -37.02 18.48 -11.69
N ARG A 85 -36.00 18.58 -12.56
CA ARG A 85 -35.39 17.39 -13.16
C ARG A 85 -34.30 16.82 -12.24
N PRO A 86 -34.52 15.68 -11.56
CA PRO A 86 -33.42 14.72 -11.44
C PRO A 86 -33.01 14.31 -12.86
N LYS A 87 -31.71 14.17 -13.13
CA LYS A 87 -31.26 13.50 -14.37
C LYS A 87 -31.94 12.12 -14.40
N ALA A 88 -32.40 11.69 -15.58
CA ALA A 88 -33.02 10.37 -15.78
C ALA A 88 -32.09 9.20 -15.40
N ASP A 89 -30.80 9.48 -15.24
CA ASP A 89 -29.82 8.60 -14.63
C ASP A 89 -29.36 9.19 -13.29
N ALA A 90 -30.14 9.01 -12.23
CA ALA A 90 -29.59 9.14 -10.88
C ALA A 90 -28.66 7.94 -10.68
N ILE A 91 -27.39 8.13 -11.04
CA ILE A 91 -26.35 7.11 -11.27
C ILE A 91 -26.01 6.26 -10.02
N ILE A 92 -26.51 6.59 -8.82
CA ILE A 92 -26.15 5.86 -7.60
C ILE A 92 -27.35 5.73 -6.66
N ARG A 93 -27.80 4.50 -6.41
CA ARG A 93 -28.71 4.20 -5.28
C ARG A 93 -27.96 4.51 -3.97
N PRO A 94 -28.54 5.28 -3.04
CA PRO A 94 -27.87 5.68 -1.80
C PRO A 94 -27.54 4.51 -0.85
N ASP A 95 -28.13 3.33 -1.06
CA ASP A 95 -27.94 2.13 -0.22
C ASP A 95 -26.91 1.14 -0.80
N PHE A 96 -25.70 1.63 -1.08
CA PHE A 96 -24.65 0.81 -1.71
C PHE A 96 -23.66 0.26 -0.67
N LYS A 97 -23.53 -1.08 -0.56
CA LYS A 97 -22.55 -1.74 0.31
C LYS A 97 -21.25 -2.04 -0.45
N PHE A 98 -20.13 -1.57 0.08
CA PHE A 98 -18.80 -1.67 -0.56
C PHE A 98 -18.26 -3.11 -0.62
N GLU A 99 -18.65 -3.94 0.35
CA GLU A 99 -18.32 -5.37 0.42
C GLU A 99 -18.81 -6.16 -0.81
N ASP A 100 -19.92 -5.75 -1.41
CA ASP A 100 -20.51 -6.40 -2.59
C ASP A 100 -19.66 -6.21 -3.86
N MET A 101 -18.78 -5.20 -3.89
CA MET A 101 -17.86 -4.97 -5.00
C MET A 101 -16.56 -5.77 -4.91
N GLY A 102 -16.37 -6.50 -3.82
CA GLY A 102 -15.15 -7.25 -3.55
C GLY A 102 -13.93 -6.37 -3.22
N ILE A 103 -14.16 -5.17 -2.69
CA ILE A 103 -13.13 -4.31 -2.11
C ILE A 103 -13.29 -4.39 -0.59
N GLY A 104 -12.22 -4.74 0.13
CA GLY A 104 -12.20 -4.82 1.59
C GLY A 104 -11.08 -3.94 2.17
N GLY A 105 -11.32 -3.38 3.36
CA GLY A 105 -10.31 -2.69 4.16
C GLY A 105 -9.96 -1.27 3.76
N LEU A 106 -10.71 -0.65 2.83
CA LEU A 106 -10.40 0.67 2.26
C LEU A 106 -11.59 1.65 2.34
N ASP A 107 -12.49 1.45 3.28
CA ASP A 107 -13.74 2.23 3.40
C ASP A 107 -13.47 3.72 3.62
N LYS A 108 -12.43 4.06 4.39
CA LYS A 108 -12.06 5.45 4.69
C LYS A 108 -11.51 6.16 3.45
N GLU A 109 -10.57 5.52 2.76
CA GLU A 109 -9.95 6.01 1.54
C GLU A 109 -11.02 6.17 0.45
N PHE A 110 -11.89 5.19 0.29
CA PHE A 110 -12.96 5.21 -0.70
C PHE A 110 -14.01 6.28 -0.41
N THR A 111 -14.40 6.46 0.86
CA THR A 111 -15.31 7.56 1.26
C THR A 111 -14.69 8.93 0.96
N SER A 112 -13.38 9.08 1.19
CA SER A 112 -12.64 10.30 0.85
C SER A 112 -12.60 10.54 -0.66
N ILE A 113 -12.32 9.50 -1.45
CA ILE A 113 -12.39 9.54 -2.93
C ILE A 113 -13.79 9.98 -3.37
N PHE A 114 -14.83 9.37 -2.83
CA PHE A 114 -16.21 9.62 -3.22
C PHE A 114 -16.62 11.06 -2.95
N ARG A 115 -16.32 11.55 -1.74
CA ARG A 115 -16.61 12.95 -1.36
C ARG A 115 -15.83 13.96 -2.22
N ARG A 116 -14.56 13.68 -2.54
CA ARG A 116 -13.69 14.64 -3.25
C ARG A 116 -13.87 14.61 -4.77
N ALA A 117 -14.03 13.43 -5.37
CA ALA A 117 -14.02 13.25 -6.83
C ALA A 117 -15.42 13.04 -7.44
N PHE A 118 -16.35 12.42 -6.70
CA PHE A 118 -17.66 12.02 -7.24
C PHE A 118 -18.83 12.88 -6.77
N ALA A 119 -18.72 13.55 -5.61
CA ALA A 119 -19.78 14.42 -5.11
C ALA A 119 -20.26 15.43 -6.16
N SER A 120 -19.34 16.11 -6.85
CA SER A 120 -19.69 17.07 -7.91
C SER A 120 -20.38 16.45 -9.12
N ARG A 121 -20.39 15.13 -9.30
CA ARG A 121 -21.08 14.46 -10.42
C ARG A 121 -22.42 13.85 -10.02
N ILE A 122 -22.61 13.61 -8.72
CA ILE A 122 -23.83 13.00 -8.16
C ILE A 122 -24.89 14.07 -7.89
N PHE A 123 -24.47 15.25 -7.43
CA PHE A 123 -25.40 16.33 -7.14
C PHE A 123 -26.01 16.93 -8.43
N PRO A 124 -27.24 17.49 -8.36
CA PRO A 124 -27.88 18.10 -9.51
C PRO A 124 -27.04 19.23 -10.13
N PRO A 125 -26.96 19.33 -11.47
CA PRO A 125 -26.13 20.33 -12.16
C PRO A 125 -26.48 21.76 -11.77
N ALA A 126 -27.77 22.06 -11.52
CA ALA A 126 -28.22 23.38 -11.09
C ALA A 126 -27.60 23.84 -9.76
N LEU A 127 -27.29 22.91 -8.84
CA LEU A 127 -26.63 23.22 -7.58
C LEU A 127 -25.14 23.50 -7.78
N ILE A 128 -24.50 22.79 -8.72
CA ILE A 128 -23.08 22.93 -9.05
C ILE A 128 -22.83 24.24 -9.80
N GLU A 129 -23.69 24.58 -10.76
CA GLU A 129 -23.67 25.88 -11.46
C GLU A 129 -23.83 27.04 -10.47
N LYS A 130 -24.74 26.91 -9.50
CA LYS A 130 -24.92 27.93 -8.45
C LYS A 130 -23.67 28.11 -7.58
N LEU A 131 -22.94 27.02 -7.31
CA LEU A 131 -21.71 27.04 -6.52
C LEU A 131 -20.48 27.44 -7.36
N GLY A 132 -20.57 27.42 -8.69
CA GLY A 132 -19.46 27.75 -9.60
C GLY A 132 -18.29 26.77 -9.53
N ILE A 133 -18.51 25.53 -9.09
CA ILE A 133 -17.45 24.53 -8.88
C ILE A 133 -17.23 23.73 -10.18
N GLN A 134 -15.98 23.62 -10.61
CA GLN A 134 -15.60 22.76 -11.73
C GLN A 134 -15.53 21.28 -11.31
N HIS A 135 -15.86 20.37 -12.23
CA HIS A 135 -15.72 18.94 -11.98
C HIS A 135 -14.24 18.53 -11.94
N VAL A 136 -13.92 17.56 -11.07
CA VAL A 136 -12.56 17.02 -10.95
C VAL A 136 -12.22 16.20 -12.19
N LYS A 137 -11.19 16.63 -12.93
CA LYS A 137 -10.75 15.97 -14.17
C LYS A 137 -9.89 14.74 -13.94
N GLY A 138 -9.03 14.76 -12.92
CA GLY A 138 -8.04 13.72 -12.68
C GLY A 138 -7.95 13.27 -11.23
N MET A 139 -7.80 11.96 -11.05
CA MET A 139 -7.51 11.32 -9.76
C MET A 139 -6.25 10.47 -9.88
N LEU A 140 -5.36 10.53 -8.89
CA LEU A 140 -4.17 9.71 -8.79
C LEU A 140 -4.27 8.78 -7.56
N LEU A 141 -4.21 7.48 -7.80
CA LEU A 141 -4.12 6.44 -6.78
C LEU A 141 -2.67 5.99 -6.65
N TYR A 142 -2.08 6.10 -5.47
CA TYR A 142 -0.70 5.70 -5.23
C TYR A 142 -0.53 4.86 -3.97
N GLY A 143 0.51 4.04 -3.89
CA GLY A 143 0.85 3.27 -2.68
C GLY A 143 1.74 2.06 -2.99
N PRO A 144 2.01 1.17 -2.01
CA PRO A 144 2.82 -0.03 -2.25
C PRO A 144 2.16 -1.00 -3.25
N PRO A 145 2.92 -1.78 -4.02
CA PRO A 145 2.37 -2.77 -4.94
C PRO A 145 1.49 -3.79 -4.21
N GLY A 146 0.53 -4.38 -4.92
CA GLY A 146 -0.34 -5.42 -4.36
C GLY A 146 -1.50 -4.94 -3.48
N THR A 147 -1.68 -3.62 -3.26
CA THR A 147 -2.81 -3.07 -2.49
C THR A 147 -4.14 -2.95 -3.25
N GLY A 148 -4.21 -3.46 -4.48
CA GLY A 148 -5.47 -3.51 -5.24
C GLY A 148 -5.87 -2.21 -5.95
N LYS A 149 -4.93 -1.29 -6.24
CA LYS A 149 -5.21 -0.02 -6.95
C LYS A 149 -5.95 -0.26 -8.28
N THR A 150 -5.47 -1.21 -9.09
CA THR A 150 -6.08 -1.59 -10.37
C THR A 150 -7.49 -2.14 -10.18
N LEU A 151 -7.75 -2.88 -9.10
CA LEU A 151 -9.07 -3.40 -8.77
C LEU A 151 -10.02 -2.25 -8.40
N ILE A 152 -9.57 -1.31 -7.57
CA ILE A 152 -10.35 -0.14 -7.17
C ILE A 152 -10.70 0.72 -8.38
N ALA A 153 -9.73 1.03 -9.25
CA ALA A 153 -9.98 1.84 -10.44
C ALA A 153 -11.00 1.18 -11.39
N ARG A 154 -10.91 -0.14 -11.60
CA ARG A 154 -11.88 -0.90 -12.40
C ARG A 154 -13.28 -0.89 -11.77
N GLN A 155 -13.37 -1.05 -10.45
CA GLN A 155 -14.66 -1.03 -9.76
C GLN A 155 -15.29 0.35 -9.76
N ILE A 156 -14.51 1.42 -9.56
CA ILE A 156 -14.97 2.80 -9.74
C ILE A 156 -15.53 3.01 -11.15
N GLY A 157 -14.83 2.51 -12.18
CA GLY A 157 -15.30 2.56 -13.56
C GLY A 157 -16.66 1.89 -13.76
N LYS A 158 -16.85 0.69 -13.19
CA LYS A 158 -18.12 -0.04 -13.23
C LYS A 158 -19.23 0.64 -12.44
N MET A 159 -18.93 1.16 -11.25
CA MET A 159 -19.90 1.79 -10.34
C MET A 159 -20.54 3.02 -10.95
N LEU A 160 -19.75 3.83 -11.65
CA LEU A 160 -20.23 5.08 -12.25
C LEU A 160 -21.13 4.86 -13.48
N ASN A 161 -21.43 3.59 -13.82
CA ASN A 161 -22.26 3.14 -14.95
C ASN A 161 -21.99 3.95 -16.23
N ALA A 162 -20.72 4.33 -16.39
CA ALA A 162 -20.22 5.00 -17.58
C ALA A 162 -20.05 3.96 -18.68
N ARG A 163 -19.80 4.43 -19.91
CA ARG A 163 -19.31 3.54 -20.97
C ARG A 163 -18.09 2.76 -20.47
N GLU A 164 -17.82 1.61 -21.11
CA GLU A 164 -16.70 0.76 -20.75
C GLU A 164 -15.41 1.59 -20.57
N PRO A 165 -14.74 1.50 -19.40
CA PRO A 165 -13.57 2.31 -19.12
C PRO A 165 -12.43 1.91 -20.05
N LYS A 166 -11.77 2.90 -20.65
CA LYS A 166 -10.56 2.66 -21.46
C LYS A 166 -9.39 2.46 -20.50
N ILE A 167 -8.90 1.23 -20.41
CA ILE A 167 -7.73 0.88 -19.59
C ILE A 167 -6.51 0.83 -20.49
N VAL A 168 -5.47 1.56 -20.09
CA VAL A 168 -4.22 1.68 -20.81
C VAL A 168 -3.07 1.51 -19.82
N ASN A 169 -2.12 0.63 -20.10
CA ASN A 169 -0.90 0.55 -19.29
C ASN A 169 0.11 1.58 -19.79
N GLY A 170 0.93 2.12 -18.89
CA GLY A 170 2.00 3.05 -19.23
C GLY A 170 2.87 2.55 -20.39
N PRO A 171 3.48 1.35 -20.30
CA PRO A 171 4.35 0.83 -21.36
C PRO A 171 3.67 0.71 -22.73
N ASP A 172 2.36 0.43 -22.78
CA ASP A 172 1.60 0.30 -24.03
C ASP A 172 1.51 1.63 -24.80
N MET A 173 1.77 2.76 -24.14
CA MET A 173 1.81 4.08 -24.77
C MET A 173 3.14 4.39 -25.47
N LEU A 174 4.19 3.63 -25.18
CA LEU A 174 5.50 3.83 -25.79
C LEU A 174 5.62 3.00 -27.07
N SER A 175 5.84 3.68 -28.19
CA SER A 175 6.19 3.05 -29.46
C SER A 175 7.60 3.47 -29.89
N LYS A 176 8.25 2.61 -30.70
CA LYS A 176 9.59 2.88 -31.24
C LYS A 176 9.58 3.99 -32.31
N TYR A 177 8.41 4.30 -32.87
CA TYR A 177 8.24 5.31 -33.91
C TYR A 177 7.89 6.67 -33.29
N VAL A 178 8.76 7.65 -33.52
CA VAL A 178 8.59 9.04 -33.04
C VAL A 178 7.25 9.60 -33.54
N GLY A 179 6.45 10.15 -32.64
CA GLY A 179 5.14 10.75 -32.93
C GLY A 179 3.94 9.79 -32.88
N GLU A 180 4.14 8.48 -33.03
CA GLU A 180 3.04 7.51 -32.91
C GLU A 180 2.54 7.40 -31.46
N SER A 181 3.46 7.48 -30.48
CA SER A 181 3.13 7.50 -29.05
C SER A 181 2.24 8.70 -28.69
N GLU A 182 2.50 9.89 -29.25
CA GLU A 182 1.66 11.08 -29.06
C GLU A 182 0.30 10.93 -29.76
N GLY A 183 0.30 10.34 -30.96
CA GLY A 183 -0.91 10.01 -31.71
C GLY A 183 -1.84 9.07 -30.94
N ASN A 184 -1.29 8.09 -30.23
CA ASN A 184 -2.07 7.16 -29.41
C ASN A 184 -2.79 7.88 -28.26
N ILE A 185 -2.12 8.81 -27.56
CA ILE A 185 -2.79 9.66 -26.56
C ILE A 185 -3.88 10.50 -27.20
N ARG A 186 -3.64 11.10 -28.37
CA ARG A 186 -4.67 11.91 -29.05
C ARG A 186 -5.91 11.08 -29.38
N LYS A 187 -5.74 9.85 -29.88
CA LYS A 187 -6.83 8.92 -30.19
C LYS A 187 -7.64 8.53 -28.94
N LEU A 188 -7.00 8.38 -27.78
CA LEU A 188 -7.70 8.03 -26.53
C LEU A 188 -8.75 9.08 -26.13
N PHE A 189 -8.40 10.37 -26.28
CA PHE A 189 -9.26 11.51 -25.94
C PHE A 189 -10.23 11.92 -27.05
N GLN A 190 -9.96 11.55 -28.30
CA GLN A 190 -10.74 11.98 -29.47
C GLN A 190 -12.23 11.60 -29.38
N ASP A 191 -12.54 10.37 -28.96
CA ASP A 191 -13.94 9.93 -28.82
C ASP A 191 -14.73 10.76 -27.80
N ALA A 192 -14.06 11.18 -26.73
CA ALA A 192 -14.66 11.98 -25.67
C ALA A 192 -14.85 13.44 -26.11
N GLU A 193 -13.88 13.98 -26.86
CA GLU A 193 -13.95 15.30 -27.50
C GLU A 193 -15.09 15.39 -28.52
N ASP A 194 -15.20 14.40 -29.40
CA ASP A 194 -16.21 14.36 -30.46
C ASP A 194 -17.63 14.25 -29.89
N GLU A 195 -17.81 13.50 -28.80
CA GLU A 195 -19.10 13.42 -28.12
C GLU A 195 -19.43 14.70 -27.36
N TYR A 196 -18.45 15.32 -26.70
CA TYR A 196 -18.65 16.59 -26.02
C TYR A 196 -19.08 17.68 -27.02
N LYS A 197 -18.46 17.74 -28.20
CA LYS A 197 -18.84 18.68 -29.27
C LYS A 197 -20.27 18.46 -29.78
N LYS A 198 -20.76 17.21 -29.81
CA LYS A 198 -22.10 16.87 -30.29
C LYS A 198 -23.20 17.10 -29.25
N LYS A 199 -22.93 16.80 -27.98
CA LYS A 199 -23.96 16.77 -26.91
C LYS A 199 -23.76 17.82 -25.81
N GLY A 200 -22.63 18.51 -25.79
CA GLY A 200 -22.28 19.48 -24.75
C GLY A 200 -22.36 18.86 -23.35
N GLU A 201 -23.08 19.52 -22.46
CA GLU A 201 -23.26 19.12 -21.05
C GLU A 201 -24.13 17.87 -20.85
N GLU A 202 -24.85 17.41 -21.89
CA GLU A 202 -25.59 16.14 -21.90
C GLU A 202 -24.73 14.95 -22.30
N SER A 203 -23.42 15.15 -22.51
CA SER A 203 -22.49 14.07 -22.82
C SER A 203 -22.32 13.10 -21.64
N SER A 204 -22.19 11.81 -21.95
CA SER A 204 -21.88 10.79 -20.96
C SER A 204 -20.44 10.90 -20.47
N LEU A 205 -20.19 10.49 -19.24
CA LEU A 205 -18.85 10.47 -18.65
C LEU A 205 -17.96 9.44 -19.35
N HIS A 206 -16.77 9.86 -19.78
CA HIS A 206 -15.70 9.01 -20.29
C HIS A 206 -14.64 8.81 -19.22
N ILE A 207 -14.33 7.54 -18.91
CA ILE A 207 -13.33 7.18 -17.90
C ILE A 207 -12.11 6.59 -18.60
N ILE A 208 -10.94 7.20 -18.37
CA ILE A 208 -9.65 6.74 -18.88
C ILE A 208 -8.80 6.34 -17.68
N ILE A 209 -8.36 5.09 -17.66
CA ILE A 209 -7.54 4.51 -16.57
C ILE A 209 -6.13 4.30 -17.11
N PHE A 210 -5.15 4.95 -16.50
CA PHE A 210 -3.73 4.74 -16.75
C PHE A 210 -3.13 3.92 -15.61
N ASP A 211 -2.68 2.70 -15.91
CA ASP A 211 -1.89 1.88 -14.98
C ASP A 211 -0.39 2.16 -15.15
N GLU A 212 0.37 1.99 -14.08
CA GLU A 212 1.83 2.20 -14.05
C GLU A 212 2.28 3.55 -14.63
N LEU A 213 1.66 4.64 -14.18
CA LEU A 213 1.90 6.00 -14.68
C LEU A 213 3.38 6.43 -14.52
N ASP A 214 4.08 5.92 -13.50
CA ASP A 214 5.50 6.16 -13.23
C ASP A 214 6.47 5.54 -14.25
N SER A 215 6.01 4.60 -15.08
CA SER A 215 6.85 4.03 -16.14
C SER A 215 7.13 5.03 -17.26
N VAL A 216 6.15 5.87 -17.61
CA VAL A 216 6.22 6.80 -18.74
C VAL A 216 6.32 8.25 -18.32
N PHE A 217 5.59 8.68 -17.29
CA PHE A 217 5.46 10.09 -16.93
C PHE A 217 6.44 10.50 -15.83
N LYS A 218 7.73 10.22 -16.04
CA LYS A 218 8.80 10.54 -15.08
C LYS A 218 9.12 12.04 -15.05
N GLN A 219 9.82 12.49 -14.01
CA GLN A 219 10.34 13.87 -13.96
C GLN A 219 11.22 14.19 -15.16
N ARG A 220 10.91 15.31 -15.82
CA ARG A 220 11.63 15.81 -17.00
C ARG A 220 13.08 16.10 -16.67
N GLY A 221 14.00 15.79 -17.60
CA GLY A 221 15.42 16.12 -17.47
C GLY A 221 16.27 15.12 -16.67
N SER A 222 15.70 13.99 -16.21
CA SER A 222 16.52 12.85 -15.78
C SER A 222 17.22 12.25 -17.01
N LYS A 223 18.52 12.56 -17.19
CA LYS A 223 19.38 12.29 -18.36
C LYS A 223 19.57 10.81 -18.77
N SER A 224 18.71 9.87 -18.35
CA SER A 224 18.96 8.44 -18.53
C SER A 224 18.44 7.83 -19.85
N ASP A 225 17.36 8.35 -20.45
CA ASP A 225 16.74 7.70 -21.62
C ASP A 225 16.72 8.62 -22.85
N GLY A 226 17.63 8.35 -23.79
CA GLY A 226 18.10 9.23 -24.85
C GLY A 226 17.18 9.51 -26.05
N THR A 227 15.86 9.66 -25.87
CA THR A 227 14.98 10.03 -27.02
C THR A 227 13.99 11.16 -26.76
N GLY A 228 13.83 11.66 -25.52
CA GLY A 228 12.89 12.76 -25.22
C GLY A 228 11.40 12.44 -25.52
N VAL A 229 11.11 11.23 -26.00
CA VAL A 229 9.74 10.78 -26.34
C VAL A 229 8.84 10.80 -25.11
N ALA A 230 9.38 10.40 -23.95
CA ALA A 230 8.67 10.46 -22.67
C ALA A 230 8.29 11.90 -22.29
N ASP A 231 9.19 12.87 -22.46
CA ASP A 231 8.91 14.28 -22.17
C ASP A 231 7.82 14.85 -23.07
N ASN A 232 7.84 14.51 -24.37
CA ASN A 232 6.80 14.91 -25.31
C ASN A 232 5.44 14.29 -24.98
N LEU A 233 5.45 13.04 -24.53
CA LEU A 233 4.25 12.31 -24.13
C LEU A 233 3.61 12.94 -22.88
N VAL A 234 4.41 13.36 -21.91
CA VAL A 234 3.94 14.16 -20.75
C VAL A 234 3.32 15.48 -21.23
N ASN A 235 4.00 16.21 -22.12
CA ASN A 235 3.47 17.47 -22.67
C ASN A 235 2.13 17.26 -23.39
N GLN A 236 2.00 16.19 -24.17
CA GLN A 236 0.78 15.88 -24.90
C GLN A 236 -0.39 15.55 -23.96
N LEU A 237 -0.15 14.80 -22.88
CA LEU A 237 -1.18 14.54 -21.86
C LEU A 237 -1.59 15.84 -21.15
N LEU A 238 -0.62 16.68 -20.77
CA LEU A 238 -0.90 17.99 -20.15
C LEU A 238 -1.75 18.87 -21.07
N ALA A 239 -1.42 18.95 -22.35
CA ALA A 239 -2.19 19.72 -23.32
C ALA A 239 -3.63 19.20 -23.48
N LYS A 240 -3.85 17.88 -23.34
CA LYS A 240 -5.19 17.28 -23.37
C LYS A 240 -5.99 17.51 -22.09
N MET A 241 -5.35 17.60 -20.92
CA MET A 241 -6.04 17.88 -19.66
C MET A 241 -6.37 19.38 -19.48
N ASP A 242 -5.45 20.25 -19.89
CA ASP A 242 -5.54 21.71 -19.73
C ASP A 242 -6.13 22.45 -20.93
N GLY A 243 -6.35 21.74 -22.04
CA GLY A 243 -6.69 22.33 -23.35
C GLY A 243 -7.79 23.39 -23.34
N VAL A 244 -7.79 24.21 -24.39
CA VAL A 244 -8.65 25.40 -24.57
C VAL A 244 -10.14 25.07 -24.43
N GLU A 245 -10.55 23.86 -24.83
CA GLU A 245 -11.88 23.31 -24.56
C GLU A 245 -11.81 22.45 -23.29
N GLN A 246 -12.17 23.02 -22.13
CA GLN A 246 -12.23 22.24 -20.88
C GLN A 246 -13.38 21.22 -20.98
N LEU A 247 -13.02 19.96 -21.20
CA LEU A 247 -13.95 18.84 -21.30
C LEU A 247 -14.42 18.42 -19.90
N ASN A 248 -15.65 18.78 -19.54
CA ASN A 248 -16.24 18.43 -18.24
C ASN A 248 -16.72 16.96 -18.16
N ASN A 249 -16.74 16.25 -19.29
CA ASN A 249 -17.23 14.88 -19.42
C ASN A 249 -16.13 13.81 -19.34
N ILE A 250 -14.91 14.15 -18.91
CA ILE A 250 -13.79 13.21 -18.80
C ILE A 250 -13.36 13.05 -17.34
N LEU A 251 -13.03 11.82 -16.97
CA LEU A 251 -12.34 11.48 -15.74
C LEU A 251 -11.11 10.62 -16.06
N VAL A 252 -9.94 11.13 -15.71
CA VAL A 252 -8.67 10.40 -15.83
C VAL A 252 -8.29 9.83 -14.47
N ILE A 253 -8.07 8.52 -14.38
CA ILE A 253 -7.60 7.84 -13.17
C ILE A 253 -6.19 7.33 -13.44
N GLY A 254 -5.19 7.91 -12.78
CA GLY A 254 -3.82 7.44 -12.81
C GLY A 254 -3.53 6.52 -11.63
N MET A 255 -2.76 5.45 -11.85
CA MET A 255 -2.29 4.55 -10.80
C MET A 255 -0.77 4.48 -10.84
N THR A 256 -0.15 4.52 -9.66
CA THR A 256 1.30 4.42 -9.55
C THR A 256 1.73 3.74 -8.26
N ASN A 257 2.90 3.10 -8.27
CA ASN A 257 3.53 2.65 -7.04
C ASN A 257 4.39 3.74 -6.40
N ARG A 258 4.87 4.70 -7.21
CA ARG A 258 5.86 5.70 -6.85
C ARG A 258 5.44 7.10 -7.28
N LYS A 259 4.76 7.81 -6.39
CA LYS A 259 4.35 9.21 -6.60
C LYS A 259 5.55 10.14 -6.82
N ASP A 260 6.71 9.85 -6.24
CA ASP A 260 7.92 10.66 -6.32
C ASP A 260 8.54 10.69 -7.73
N LEU A 261 8.33 9.64 -8.52
CA LEU A 261 8.84 9.57 -9.88
C LEU A 261 8.01 10.41 -10.86
N ILE A 262 6.74 10.70 -10.54
CA ILE A 262 5.83 11.41 -11.43
C ILE A 262 6.22 12.89 -11.56
N ASP A 263 6.06 13.44 -12.76
CA ASP A 263 6.20 14.87 -13.00
C ASP A 263 5.26 15.72 -12.12
N ASN A 264 5.83 16.62 -11.32
CA ASN A 264 5.11 17.57 -10.48
C ASN A 264 4.11 18.45 -11.26
N ALA A 265 4.31 18.65 -12.57
CA ALA A 265 3.36 19.34 -13.42
C ALA A 265 2.01 18.61 -13.44
N LEU A 266 1.99 17.28 -13.55
CA LEU A 266 0.75 16.49 -13.56
C LEU A 266 -0.01 16.55 -12.23
N LEU A 267 0.70 16.73 -11.12
CA LEU A 267 0.17 16.76 -9.76
C LEU A 267 -0.51 18.08 -9.36
N ARG A 268 -0.50 19.10 -10.24
CA ARG A 268 -1.08 20.42 -9.94
C ARG A 268 -2.62 20.36 -9.93
N PRO A 269 -3.30 21.19 -9.10
CA PRO A 269 -4.75 21.33 -9.12
C PRO A 269 -5.27 21.65 -10.53
N GLY A 270 -6.42 21.08 -10.90
CA GLY A 270 -6.97 21.13 -12.26
C GLY A 270 -6.54 19.97 -13.17
N ARG A 271 -5.48 19.23 -12.80
CA ARG A 271 -5.02 17.99 -13.48
C ARG A 271 -5.30 16.78 -12.58
N PHE A 272 -4.29 16.14 -11.98
CA PHE A 272 -4.46 15.14 -10.92
C PHE A 272 -4.63 15.81 -9.56
N GLU A 273 -5.78 16.46 -9.38
CA GLU A 273 -6.12 17.21 -8.18
C GLU A 273 -6.35 16.29 -6.97
N VAL A 274 -7.08 15.19 -7.18
CA VAL A 274 -7.40 14.25 -6.10
C VAL A 274 -6.32 13.18 -6.06
N GLN A 275 -5.44 13.27 -5.08
CA GLN A 275 -4.39 12.28 -4.82
C GLN A 275 -4.78 11.48 -3.58
N VAL A 276 -4.84 10.16 -3.73
CA VAL A 276 -5.20 9.24 -2.64
C VAL A 276 -4.12 8.18 -2.48
N GLU A 277 -3.58 8.12 -1.28
CA GLU A 277 -2.67 7.07 -0.85
C GLU A 277 -3.48 5.86 -0.41
N ILE A 278 -3.20 4.71 -1.01
CA ILE A 278 -3.79 3.42 -0.65
C ILE A 278 -2.74 2.68 0.18
N HIS A 279 -3.02 2.57 1.48
CA HIS A 279 -2.15 1.90 2.44
C HIS A 279 -2.31 0.37 2.38
N LEU A 280 -1.46 -0.34 3.13
CA LEU A 280 -1.66 -1.76 3.41
C LEU A 280 -2.92 -1.95 4.27
N PRO A 281 -3.67 -3.05 4.10
CA PRO A 281 -4.89 -3.27 4.86
C PRO A 281 -4.60 -3.51 6.36
N ASP A 282 -5.39 -2.85 7.21
CA ASP A 282 -5.42 -3.09 8.66
C ASP A 282 -5.94 -4.51 8.98
N GLU A 283 -5.81 -4.97 10.24
CA GLU A 283 -6.36 -6.27 10.68
C GLU A 283 -7.84 -6.50 10.30
N PRO A 284 -8.79 -5.58 10.59
CA PRO A 284 -10.17 -5.72 10.12
C PRO A 284 -10.29 -5.69 8.59
N GLY A 285 -9.43 -4.93 7.91
CA GLY A 285 -9.40 -4.89 6.45
C GLY A 285 -8.94 -6.20 5.82
N ARG A 286 -7.93 -6.86 6.42
CA ARG A 286 -7.48 -8.20 6.00
C ARG A 286 -8.55 -9.25 6.21
N LEU A 287 -9.28 -9.18 7.32
CA LEU A 287 -10.44 -10.04 7.57
C LEU A 287 -11.51 -9.85 6.48
N GLN A 288 -11.87 -8.62 6.15
CA GLN A 288 -12.82 -8.35 5.05
C GLN A 288 -12.32 -8.90 3.71
N ILE A 289 -11.03 -8.73 3.38
CA ILE A 289 -10.45 -9.27 2.14
C ILE A 289 -10.51 -10.81 2.13
N LEU A 290 -10.14 -11.46 3.24
CA LEU A 290 -10.24 -12.91 3.40
C LEU A 290 -11.69 -13.38 3.22
N GLU A 291 -12.65 -12.73 3.85
CA GLU A 291 -14.08 -13.05 3.72
C GLU A 291 -14.57 -12.91 2.28
N ILE A 292 -14.24 -11.82 1.61
CA ILE A 292 -14.61 -11.57 0.20
C ILE A 292 -14.06 -12.68 -0.71
N LYS A 293 -12.77 -13.02 -0.55
CA LYS A 293 -12.10 -14.00 -1.41
C LYS A 293 -12.53 -15.43 -1.11
N THR A 294 -12.87 -15.73 0.15
CA THR A 294 -13.37 -17.05 0.57
C THR A 294 -14.88 -17.21 0.45
N LYS A 295 -15.65 -16.13 0.19
CA LYS A 295 -17.12 -16.19 0.04
C LYS A 295 -17.58 -17.27 -0.93
N LYS A 296 -17.01 -17.30 -2.14
CA LYS A 296 -17.33 -18.33 -3.15
C LYS A 296 -16.97 -19.74 -2.70
N MET A 297 -15.85 -19.90 -1.97
CA MET A 297 -15.43 -21.19 -1.44
C MET A 297 -16.38 -21.66 -0.33
N ARG A 298 -16.85 -20.73 0.51
CA ARG A 298 -17.83 -20.99 1.56
C ARG A 298 -19.20 -21.36 0.98
N ASP A 299 -19.67 -20.61 -0.03
CA ASP A 299 -20.94 -20.88 -0.71
C ASP A 299 -20.95 -22.27 -1.37
N ASN A 300 -19.79 -22.70 -1.90
CA ASN A 300 -19.61 -24.02 -2.50
C ASN A 300 -19.20 -25.12 -1.49
N LYS A 301 -19.22 -24.86 -0.17
CA LYS A 301 -18.81 -25.78 0.90
C LYS A 301 -17.37 -26.32 0.78
N GLY A 302 -16.50 -25.61 0.09
CA GLY A 302 -15.07 -25.96 -0.07
C GLY A 302 -14.17 -25.45 1.06
N LEU A 303 -14.71 -24.73 2.05
CA LEU A 303 -13.95 -24.23 3.20
C LEU A 303 -14.24 -25.10 4.44
N GLY A 304 -13.19 -25.57 5.11
CA GLY A 304 -13.30 -26.36 6.32
C GLY A 304 -13.93 -25.59 7.47
N GLN A 305 -14.66 -26.30 8.34
CA GLN A 305 -15.26 -25.69 9.54
C GLN A 305 -14.21 -25.30 10.59
N ASP A 306 -12.99 -25.84 10.47
CA ASP A 306 -11.83 -25.56 11.30
C ASP A 306 -11.12 -24.25 10.95
N VAL A 307 -11.46 -23.61 9.83
CA VAL A 307 -10.79 -22.39 9.35
C VAL A 307 -11.31 -21.14 10.07
N ASP A 308 -10.48 -20.59 10.96
CA ASP A 308 -10.74 -19.32 11.64
C ASP A 308 -10.11 -18.13 10.87
N LEU A 309 -10.94 -17.39 10.11
CA LEU A 309 -10.50 -16.22 9.35
C LEU A 309 -9.94 -15.09 10.24
N PRO A 310 -10.56 -14.73 11.39
CA PRO A 310 -9.96 -13.86 12.39
C PRO A 310 -8.54 -14.24 12.81
N GLN A 311 -8.28 -15.53 13.03
CA GLN A 311 -6.94 -16.00 13.36
C GLN A 311 -5.96 -15.80 12.20
N LEU A 312 -6.39 -16.12 10.96
CA LEU A 312 -5.57 -15.87 9.76
C LEU A 312 -5.27 -14.38 9.56
N ALA A 313 -6.22 -13.48 9.82
CA ALA A 313 -6.00 -12.03 9.73
C ALA A 313 -4.93 -11.51 10.72
N LYS A 314 -4.81 -12.16 11.88
CA LYS A 314 -3.78 -11.87 12.90
C LYS A 314 -2.40 -12.41 12.51
N LEU A 315 -2.34 -13.55 11.83
CA LEU A 315 -1.09 -14.17 11.37
C LEU A 315 -0.54 -13.49 10.11
N THR A 316 -1.40 -12.99 9.23
CA THR A 316 -1.05 -12.32 7.95
C THR A 316 -0.68 -10.85 8.11
N LYS A 317 0.18 -10.52 9.08
CA LYS A 317 0.60 -9.12 9.30
C LYS A 317 1.36 -8.58 8.08
N ASN A 318 1.05 -7.33 7.69
CA ASN A 318 1.57 -6.63 6.50
C ASN A 318 1.24 -7.26 5.15
N PHE A 319 0.42 -8.31 5.09
CA PHE A 319 0.06 -8.89 3.80
C PHE A 319 -0.73 -7.87 2.98
N SER A 320 -0.32 -7.68 1.74
CA SER A 320 -1.09 -6.92 0.76
C SER A 320 -2.30 -7.72 0.26
N GLY A 321 -3.27 -7.06 -0.36
CA GLY A 321 -4.44 -7.76 -0.92
C GLY A 321 -4.08 -8.84 -1.95
N ALA A 322 -3.02 -8.61 -2.72
CA ALA A 322 -2.49 -9.60 -3.67
C ALA A 322 -1.81 -10.79 -2.97
N GLU A 323 -1.09 -10.54 -1.86
CA GLU A 323 -0.45 -11.60 -1.06
C GLU A 323 -1.49 -12.46 -0.33
N ILE A 324 -2.57 -11.86 0.19
CA ILE A 324 -3.70 -12.61 0.76
C ILE A 324 -4.35 -13.51 -0.32
N GLU A 325 -4.50 -13.00 -1.53
CA GLU A 325 -4.98 -13.82 -2.66
C GLU A 325 -3.98 -14.94 -3.01
N GLY A 326 -2.68 -14.65 -2.96
CA GLY A 326 -1.60 -15.64 -3.13
C GLY A 326 -1.65 -16.73 -2.06
N LEU A 327 -1.87 -16.37 -0.80
CA LEU A 327 -2.02 -17.29 0.32
C LEU A 327 -3.18 -18.26 0.11
N ILE A 328 -4.35 -17.75 -0.29
CA ILE A 328 -5.53 -18.59 -0.59
C ILE A 328 -5.23 -19.53 -1.77
N LYS A 329 -4.55 -19.05 -2.81
CA LYS A 329 -4.15 -19.88 -3.96
C LYS A 329 -3.17 -20.99 -3.57
N SER A 330 -2.14 -20.68 -2.78
CA SER A 330 -1.19 -21.67 -2.27
C SER A 330 -1.89 -22.69 -1.37
N ALA A 331 -2.73 -22.26 -0.43
CA ALA A 331 -3.53 -23.15 0.41
C ALA A 331 -4.41 -24.09 -0.44
N THR A 332 -5.01 -23.56 -1.51
CA THR A 332 -5.80 -24.38 -2.46
C THR A 332 -4.91 -25.37 -3.19
N SER A 333 -3.70 -24.99 -3.59
CA SER A 333 -2.73 -25.88 -4.21
C SER A 333 -2.31 -27.01 -3.26
N PHE A 334 -2.05 -26.73 -1.99
CA PHE A 334 -1.76 -27.74 -0.97
C PHE A 334 -2.94 -28.70 -0.76
N ALA A 335 -4.17 -28.17 -0.71
CA ALA A 335 -5.37 -29.00 -0.62
C ALA A 335 -5.49 -29.93 -1.83
N LEU A 336 -5.30 -29.42 -3.06
CA LEU A 336 -5.32 -30.23 -4.28
C LEU A 336 -4.20 -31.29 -4.29
N ASN A 337 -2.99 -30.93 -3.84
CA ASN A 337 -1.85 -31.84 -3.81
C ASN A 337 -2.08 -33.02 -2.86
N LYS A 338 -2.76 -32.82 -1.73
CA LYS A 338 -3.15 -33.93 -0.82
C LYS A 338 -4.00 -35.01 -1.52
N HIS A 339 -4.78 -34.64 -2.55
CA HIS A 339 -5.62 -35.56 -3.30
C HIS A 339 -4.94 -36.16 -4.54
N ILE A 340 -3.78 -35.65 -4.95
CA ILE A 340 -2.99 -36.18 -6.07
C ILE A 340 -2.02 -37.23 -5.52
N LYS A 341 -2.27 -38.52 -5.83
CA LYS A 341 -1.29 -39.57 -5.53
C LYS A 341 -0.09 -39.45 -6.48
N ILE A 342 1.08 -39.16 -5.91
CA ILE A 342 2.39 -39.19 -6.56
C ILE A 342 2.64 -40.63 -7.01
N GLY A 343 2.25 -40.99 -8.24
CA GLY A 343 2.45 -42.33 -8.78
C GLY A 343 1.41 -42.79 -9.82
N THR A 344 0.29 -42.09 -10.01
CA THR A 344 -0.69 -42.48 -11.04
C THR A 344 -1.22 -41.25 -11.77
N ILE A 345 -0.49 -40.83 -12.81
CA ILE A 345 -0.77 -39.64 -13.64
C ILE A 345 -2.12 -39.74 -14.42
N GLY A 346 -2.86 -40.84 -14.29
CA GLY A 346 -4.10 -41.07 -15.06
C GLY A 346 -5.34 -41.49 -14.26
N SER A 347 -5.28 -41.75 -12.95
CA SER A 347 -6.45 -42.15 -12.16
C SER A 347 -6.84 -41.09 -11.14
N ILE A 348 -7.41 -40.01 -11.67
CA ILE A 348 -8.20 -39.02 -10.93
C ILE A 348 -9.34 -39.79 -10.24
N LYS A 349 -9.23 -40.03 -8.92
CA LYS A 349 -10.35 -40.58 -8.15
C LYS A 349 -11.55 -39.65 -8.27
N SER A 350 -12.76 -40.18 -8.36
CA SER A 350 -14.03 -39.44 -8.34
C SER A 350 -14.34 -38.66 -7.05
N ASP A 351 -13.37 -38.51 -6.13
CA ASP A 351 -13.54 -37.88 -4.80
C ASP A 351 -13.34 -36.35 -4.82
N PHE A 352 -13.13 -35.71 -5.99
CA PHE A 352 -12.89 -34.26 -6.09
C PHE A 352 -14.04 -33.39 -5.59
N GLU A 353 -15.26 -33.91 -5.57
CA GLU A 353 -16.46 -33.17 -5.14
C GLU A 353 -16.41 -32.73 -3.67
N ASN A 354 -15.56 -33.35 -2.84
CA ASN A 354 -15.39 -33.03 -1.42
C ASN A 354 -13.97 -32.54 -1.08
N THR A 355 -13.29 -31.82 -1.99
CA THR A 355 -12.02 -31.18 -1.63
C THR A 355 -12.30 -30.00 -0.70
N ILE A 356 -11.93 -30.15 0.58
CA ILE A 356 -12.12 -29.13 1.61
C ILE A 356 -10.77 -28.49 1.96
N LEU A 357 -10.77 -27.17 2.09
CA LEU A 357 -9.64 -26.40 2.59
C LEU A 357 -9.61 -26.41 4.11
N ASP A 358 -8.71 -27.20 4.67
CA ASP A 358 -8.44 -27.24 6.13
C ASP A 358 -7.51 -26.10 6.56
N MET A 359 -7.53 -25.77 7.85
CA MET A 359 -6.61 -24.80 8.47
C MET A 359 -5.14 -25.21 8.32
N SER A 360 -4.85 -26.52 8.29
CA SER A 360 -3.50 -27.04 8.05
C SER A 360 -2.92 -26.59 6.70
N CYS A 361 -3.73 -26.51 5.65
CA CYS A 361 -3.29 -26.04 4.33
C CYS A 361 -2.94 -24.55 4.37
N PHE A 362 -3.68 -23.74 5.13
CA PHE A 362 -3.36 -22.33 5.32
C PHE A 362 -2.06 -22.12 6.10
N LEU A 363 -1.79 -22.95 7.11
CA LEU A 363 -0.52 -22.89 7.84
C LEU A 363 0.68 -23.22 6.93
N SER A 364 0.58 -24.29 6.13
CA SER A 364 1.63 -24.61 5.15
C SER A 364 1.80 -23.53 4.08
N ALA A 365 0.70 -22.89 3.67
CA ALA A 365 0.74 -21.78 2.71
C ALA A 365 1.38 -20.51 3.29
N LEU A 366 1.27 -20.27 4.60
CA LEU A 366 1.95 -19.14 5.28
C LEU A 366 3.47 -19.30 5.27
N ASP A 367 3.96 -20.54 5.32
CA ASP A 367 5.41 -20.81 5.24
C ASP A 367 5.97 -20.54 3.83
N GLU A 368 5.16 -20.75 2.79
CA GLU A 368 5.54 -20.51 1.38
C GLU A 368 5.37 -19.04 0.97
N VAL A 369 4.22 -18.43 1.29
CA VAL A 369 3.88 -17.08 0.87
C VAL A 369 4.36 -16.07 1.89
N LYS A 370 5.50 -15.45 1.60
CA LYS A 370 6.07 -14.37 2.43
C LYS A 370 5.59 -12.99 1.96
N PRO A 371 5.40 -12.04 2.90
CA PRO A 371 5.08 -10.67 2.53
C PRO A 371 6.26 -10.02 1.80
N ALA A 372 5.98 -9.31 0.71
CA ALA A 372 6.98 -8.49 0.03
C ALA A 372 7.31 -7.21 0.83
N PHE A 373 6.36 -6.75 1.65
CA PHE A 373 6.49 -5.57 2.51
C PHE A 373 6.73 -5.95 3.98
N GLY A 374 7.99 -5.82 4.41
CA GLY A 374 8.38 -5.91 5.81
C GLY A 374 8.56 -7.35 6.33
N VAL A 375 9.52 -7.48 7.24
CA VAL A 375 9.91 -8.71 7.95
C VAL A 375 10.46 -9.81 7.03
N HIS A 376 11.70 -9.62 6.58
CA HIS A 376 12.58 -10.77 6.36
C HIS A 376 12.97 -11.33 7.73
N GLU A 377 12.03 -12.04 8.37
CA GLU A 377 12.26 -12.71 9.64
C GLU A 377 13.45 -13.67 9.52
N GLU A 378 13.63 -14.26 8.34
CA GLU A 378 14.78 -15.09 7.99
C GLU A 378 16.11 -14.34 8.04
N ASP A 379 16.22 -13.14 7.44
CA ASP A 379 17.48 -12.37 7.48
C ASP A 379 17.87 -12.02 8.92
N LEU A 380 16.88 -11.70 9.76
CA LEU A 380 17.08 -11.41 11.18
C LEU A 380 17.42 -12.68 11.98
N GLN A 381 16.74 -13.80 11.71
CA GLN A 381 17.01 -15.10 12.32
C GLN A 381 18.38 -15.64 11.91
N ASP A 382 18.82 -15.40 10.67
CA ASP A 382 20.14 -15.76 10.17
C ASP A 382 21.26 -15.04 10.93
N LYS A 383 21.03 -13.78 11.33
CA LYS A 383 21.94 -13.04 12.20
C LYS A 383 21.87 -13.53 13.67
N MET A 384 20.91 -14.40 14.02
CA MET A 384 20.67 -14.95 15.36
C MET A 384 20.74 -16.49 15.46
N LYS A 385 21.51 -17.17 14.60
CA LYS A 385 21.61 -18.66 14.58
C LYS A 385 21.90 -19.34 15.92
N GLY A 386 22.53 -18.65 16.88
CA GLY A 386 22.83 -19.18 18.22
C GLY A 386 21.86 -18.74 19.33
N GLY A 387 20.81 -17.99 19.02
CA GLY A 387 19.96 -17.32 20.01
C GLY A 387 20.70 -16.27 20.84
N ILE A 388 20.03 -15.72 21.85
CA ILE A 388 20.66 -14.82 22.83
C ILE A 388 20.88 -15.55 24.15
N LEU A 389 22.14 -15.62 24.55
CA LEU A 389 22.55 -16.16 25.83
C LEU A 389 22.49 -15.06 26.89
N LYS A 390 21.60 -15.26 27.88
CA LYS A 390 21.50 -14.39 29.05
C LYS A 390 22.53 -14.82 30.11
N TYR A 391 23.78 -14.50 29.86
CA TYR A 391 24.88 -14.93 30.74
C TYR A 391 25.14 -14.00 31.93
N SER A 392 24.63 -12.75 31.90
CA SER A 392 24.84 -11.77 32.96
C SER A 392 23.60 -10.89 33.20
N SER A 393 23.45 -10.42 34.44
CA SER A 393 22.43 -9.43 34.80
C SER A 393 22.58 -8.09 34.06
N LYS A 394 23.78 -7.79 33.56
CA LYS A 394 24.05 -6.62 32.71
C LYS A 394 23.25 -6.70 31.40
N ILE A 395 23.17 -7.87 30.77
CA ILE A 395 22.38 -8.05 29.53
C ILE A 395 20.90 -7.90 29.81
N ASP A 396 20.38 -8.47 30.90
CA ASP A 396 18.97 -8.30 31.25
C ASP A 396 18.64 -6.82 31.52
N ASN A 397 19.53 -6.08 32.19
CA ASN A 397 19.37 -4.63 32.38
C ASN A 397 19.36 -3.86 31.04
N ILE A 398 20.21 -4.25 30.08
CA ILE A 398 20.22 -3.66 28.72
C ILE A 398 18.90 -3.95 28.01
N ILE A 399 18.44 -5.20 28.03
CA ILE A 399 17.17 -5.60 27.41
C ILE A 399 16.01 -4.80 28.03
N GLN A 400 15.95 -4.68 29.35
CA GLN A 400 14.94 -3.89 30.05
C GLN A 400 15.02 -2.40 29.75
N ARG A 401 16.21 -1.84 29.51
CA ARG A 401 16.38 -0.44 29.09
C ARG A 401 15.78 -0.23 27.70
N VAL A 402 16.19 -1.02 26.71
CA VAL A 402 15.68 -0.88 25.34
C VAL A 402 14.17 -1.15 25.27
N GLN A 403 13.67 -2.11 26.05
CA GLN A 403 12.22 -2.36 26.13
C GLN A 403 11.44 -1.16 26.66
N ARG A 404 11.99 -0.40 27.62
CA ARG A 404 11.37 0.84 28.10
C ARG A 404 11.32 1.89 27.01
N ASP A 405 12.37 2.04 26.20
CA ASP A 405 12.42 2.99 25.09
C ASP A 405 11.42 2.61 23.98
N ILE A 406 11.32 1.31 23.70
CA ILE A 406 10.31 0.74 22.78
C ILE A 406 8.89 1.06 23.28
N GLU A 407 8.62 0.83 24.56
CA GLU A 407 7.31 1.12 25.15
C GLU A 407 6.99 2.62 25.18
N GLN A 408 7.99 3.46 25.47
CA GLN A 408 7.85 4.91 25.44
C GLN A 408 7.46 5.38 24.04
N THR A 409 8.14 4.90 23.00
CA THR A 409 7.83 5.26 21.61
C THR A 409 6.44 4.73 21.19
N LYS A 410 6.03 3.58 21.74
CA LYS A 410 4.71 2.98 21.48
C LYS A 410 3.54 3.65 22.22
N LYS A 411 3.76 4.32 23.35
CA LYS A 411 2.68 4.94 24.15
C LYS A 411 2.64 6.46 24.01
N SER A 412 3.79 7.11 23.87
CA SER A 412 3.86 8.57 23.87
C SER A 412 3.35 9.18 22.56
N GLU A 413 2.64 10.30 22.69
CA GLU A 413 2.17 11.10 21.54
C GLU A 413 3.18 12.17 21.13
N ARG A 414 4.00 12.63 22.08
CA ARG A 414 4.99 13.71 21.87
C ARG A 414 6.31 13.21 21.27
N PHE A 415 6.69 11.95 21.54
CA PHE A 415 7.94 11.36 21.08
C PHE A 415 7.62 10.18 20.16
N ASN A 416 7.41 10.46 18.88
CA ASN A 416 7.15 9.46 17.86
C ASN A 416 8.43 8.94 17.17
N PHE A 417 9.60 9.42 17.60
CA PHE A 417 10.91 9.03 17.09
C PHE A 417 11.87 8.75 18.24
N SER A 418 12.59 7.63 18.16
CA SER A 418 13.66 7.29 19.09
C SER A 418 14.83 6.67 18.33
N SER A 419 16.02 7.26 18.45
CA SER A 419 17.26 6.72 17.90
C SER A 419 18.14 6.15 19.03
N LEU A 420 18.49 4.88 18.92
CA LEU A 420 19.29 4.13 19.87
C LEU A 420 20.60 3.68 19.22
N LEU A 421 21.73 3.91 19.91
CA LEU A 421 23.04 3.41 19.49
C LEU A 421 23.51 2.27 20.40
N LEU A 422 23.77 1.10 19.80
CA LEU A 422 24.42 -0.04 20.42
C LEU A 422 25.90 -0.08 20.00
N TYR A 423 26.81 0.20 20.93
CA TYR A 423 28.25 0.24 20.63
C TYR A 423 29.05 -0.71 21.52
N GLY A 424 30.23 -1.13 21.04
CA GLY A 424 31.13 -2.00 21.79
C GLY A 424 32.14 -2.70 20.89
N PRO A 425 33.08 -3.49 21.41
CA PRO A 425 34.08 -4.20 20.61
C PRO A 425 33.48 -5.19 19.60
N GLY A 426 34.23 -5.47 18.53
CA GLY A 426 33.83 -6.42 17.48
C GLY A 426 33.55 -7.82 18.06
N GLY A 427 32.46 -8.46 17.61
CA GLY A 427 32.10 -9.81 18.06
C GLY A 427 31.38 -9.91 19.42
N SER A 428 31.00 -8.80 20.05
CA SER A 428 30.23 -8.79 21.31
C SER A 428 28.74 -9.15 21.14
N GLY A 429 28.24 -9.26 19.91
CA GLY A 429 26.85 -9.67 19.63
C GLY A 429 25.85 -8.53 19.50
N LYS A 430 26.29 -7.30 19.19
CA LYS A 430 25.46 -6.09 19.06
C LYS A 430 24.32 -6.26 18.05
N THR A 431 24.63 -6.72 16.85
CA THR A 431 23.64 -7.00 15.78
C THR A 431 22.63 -8.05 16.22
N ALA A 432 23.09 -9.14 16.85
CA ALA A 432 22.20 -10.17 17.36
C ALA A 432 21.25 -9.61 18.44
N LEU A 433 21.76 -8.76 19.35
CA LEU A 433 20.94 -8.11 20.38
C LEU A 433 19.90 -7.15 19.77
N ALA A 434 20.28 -6.34 18.79
CA ALA A 434 19.35 -5.48 18.06
C ALA A 434 18.23 -6.28 17.39
N SER A 435 18.59 -7.34 16.65
CA SER A 435 17.65 -8.21 15.97
C SER A 435 16.70 -8.92 16.94
N PHE A 436 17.21 -9.39 18.08
CA PHE A 436 16.39 -10.04 19.10
C PHE A 436 15.37 -9.09 19.72
N LEU A 437 15.81 -7.88 20.08
CA LEU A 437 14.93 -6.85 20.64
C LEU A 437 13.88 -6.42 19.62
N ALA A 438 14.27 -6.34 18.34
CA ALA A 438 13.34 -6.06 17.26
C ALA A 438 12.28 -7.16 17.11
N LEU A 439 12.65 -8.44 17.06
CA LEU A 439 11.68 -9.54 16.99
C LEU A 439 10.78 -9.60 18.23
N GLN A 440 11.35 -9.39 19.43
CA GLN A 440 10.59 -9.45 20.70
C GLN A 440 9.55 -8.32 20.80
N SER A 441 9.81 -7.17 20.18
CA SER A 441 8.89 -6.01 20.18
C SER A 441 7.54 -6.29 19.50
N LYS A 442 7.47 -7.33 18.63
CA LYS A 442 6.31 -7.68 17.80
C LYS A 442 5.76 -6.51 16.99
N PHE A 443 6.62 -5.58 16.58
CA PHE A 443 6.18 -4.50 15.70
C PHE A 443 5.75 -5.05 14.34
N PRO A 444 4.78 -4.39 13.67
CA PRO A 444 4.34 -4.78 12.34
C PRO A 444 5.52 -4.81 11.36
N PHE A 445 6.33 -3.74 11.30
CA PHE A 445 7.39 -3.62 10.32
C PHE A 445 8.77 -3.59 10.98
N ILE A 446 9.62 -4.54 10.59
CA ILE A 446 11.04 -4.57 10.96
C ILE A 446 11.84 -4.67 9.67
N ARG A 447 12.83 -3.78 9.53
CA ARG A 447 13.77 -3.80 8.41
C ARG A 447 15.18 -3.58 8.93
N MET A 448 16.12 -4.31 8.37
CA MET A 448 17.54 -4.12 8.60
C MET A 448 18.14 -3.45 7.37
N ILE A 449 19.09 -2.54 7.60
CA ILE A 449 19.98 -1.97 6.60
C ILE A 449 21.35 -2.52 6.96
N SER A 450 21.87 -3.42 6.13
CA SER A 450 23.19 -4.00 6.31
C SER A 450 24.11 -3.61 5.17
N ALA A 451 25.42 -3.53 5.42
CA ALA A 451 26.40 -3.28 4.37
C ALA A 451 26.41 -4.40 3.31
N ASP A 452 25.99 -5.62 3.70
CA ASP A 452 25.88 -6.81 2.82
C ASP A 452 24.93 -6.55 1.63
N GLU A 453 23.81 -5.85 1.86
CA GLU A 453 22.83 -5.49 0.82
C GLU A 453 23.36 -4.40 -0.15
N MET A 454 24.40 -3.66 0.24
CA MET A 454 24.93 -2.51 -0.50
C MET A 454 26.20 -2.81 -1.29
N ILE A 455 26.65 -4.07 -1.31
CA ILE A 455 27.87 -4.48 -2.01
C ILE A 455 27.73 -4.20 -3.52
N GLY A 456 28.70 -3.50 -4.09
CA GLY A 456 28.74 -3.17 -5.52
C GLY A 456 27.89 -1.95 -5.93
N MET A 457 27.17 -1.31 -5.00
CA MET A 457 26.43 -0.08 -5.28
C MET A 457 27.35 1.14 -5.30
N SER A 458 27.09 2.07 -6.22
CA SER A 458 27.69 3.41 -6.19
C SER A 458 27.13 4.25 -5.03
N GLU A 459 27.88 5.25 -4.55
CA GLU A 459 27.43 6.15 -3.49
C GLU A 459 26.01 6.72 -3.68
N PRO A 460 25.59 7.25 -4.87
CA PRO A 460 24.23 7.75 -5.05
C PRO A 460 23.17 6.64 -4.98
N ASN A 461 23.50 5.43 -5.40
CA ASN A 461 22.60 4.29 -5.28
C ASN A 461 22.46 3.82 -3.83
N LYS A 462 23.54 3.86 -3.04
CA LYS A 462 23.48 3.61 -1.59
C LYS A 462 22.59 4.63 -0.88
N VAL A 463 22.73 5.92 -1.21
CA VAL A 463 21.87 6.99 -0.67
C VAL A 463 20.41 6.76 -1.05
N SER A 464 20.13 6.44 -2.31
CA SER A 464 18.77 6.13 -2.79
C SER A 464 18.20 4.91 -2.06
N HIS A 465 19.01 3.88 -1.83
CA HIS A 465 18.59 2.69 -1.08
C HIS A 465 18.21 3.03 0.36
N ILE A 466 19.07 3.75 1.10
CA ILE A 466 18.78 4.20 2.47
C ILE A 466 17.50 5.04 2.49
N ASP A 467 17.37 6.01 1.58
CA ASP A 467 16.20 6.88 1.50
C ASP A 467 14.90 6.10 1.22
N ASN A 468 14.93 5.12 0.33
CA ASN A 468 13.77 4.28 0.05
C ASN A 468 13.41 3.43 1.27
N THR A 469 14.39 2.86 1.97
CA THR A 469 14.15 2.04 3.17
C THR A 469 13.51 2.86 4.30
N PHE A 470 13.97 4.11 4.53
CA PHE A 470 13.34 5.01 5.49
C PHE A 470 11.92 5.40 5.07
N ARG A 471 11.68 5.62 3.77
CA ARG A 471 10.33 5.93 3.25
C ARG A 471 9.37 4.75 3.41
N ASP A 472 9.86 3.53 3.19
CA ASP A 472 9.06 2.31 3.39
C ASP A 472 8.75 2.11 4.87
N ALA A 473 9.68 2.41 5.77
CA ALA A 473 9.42 2.44 7.21
C ALA A 473 8.29 3.44 7.54
N TYR A 474 8.30 4.64 6.94
CA TYR A 474 7.21 5.63 7.08
C TYR A 474 5.87 5.19 6.49
N ARG A 475 5.70 4.00 5.91
CA ARG A 475 4.37 3.52 5.50
C ARG A 475 3.64 2.81 6.65
N SER A 476 4.38 2.20 7.57
CA SER A 476 3.82 1.50 8.73
C SER A 476 3.56 2.46 9.89
N PRO A 477 2.46 2.30 10.65
CA PRO A 477 2.18 3.10 11.84
C PRO A 477 3.21 2.89 12.96
N LEU A 478 3.77 1.68 13.06
CA LEU A 478 4.80 1.30 14.02
C LEU A 478 5.91 0.54 13.30
N ASN A 479 7.15 0.98 13.43
CA ASN A 479 8.27 0.35 12.75
C ASN A 479 9.58 0.40 13.58
N ILE A 480 10.40 -0.64 13.42
CA ILE A 480 11.81 -0.66 13.83
C ILE A 480 12.67 -0.73 12.59
N LEU A 481 13.67 0.16 12.53
CA LEU A 481 14.74 0.12 11.55
C LEU A 481 16.05 -0.20 12.26
N ILE A 482 16.71 -1.28 11.85
CA ILE A 482 18.05 -1.64 12.33
C ILE A 482 19.06 -1.15 11.30
N VAL A 483 20.02 -0.32 11.70
CA VAL A 483 21.15 0.10 10.87
C VAL A 483 22.37 -0.64 11.39
N ASP A 484 22.75 -1.72 10.69
CA ASP A 484 23.84 -2.57 11.11
C ASP A 484 25.18 -2.05 10.58
N ASP A 485 26.14 -1.93 11.48
CA ASP A 485 27.54 -1.58 11.21
C ASP A 485 27.70 -0.28 10.42
N ILE A 486 27.41 0.86 11.08
CA ILE A 486 27.47 2.20 10.45
C ILE A 486 28.81 2.44 9.74
N GLU A 487 29.91 1.98 10.34
CA GLU A 487 31.27 2.10 9.79
C GLU A 487 31.44 1.39 8.43
N ALA A 488 30.80 0.24 8.24
CA ALA A 488 30.80 -0.47 6.96
C ALA A 488 29.87 0.22 5.92
N ILE A 489 28.72 0.76 6.35
CA ILE A 489 27.80 1.48 5.46
C ILE A 489 28.45 2.75 4.87
N ILE A 490 29.25 3.46 5.66
CA ILE A 490 29.98 4.65 5.21
C ILE A 490 31.30 4.34 4.48
N ASP A 491 31.60 3.06 4.22
CA ASP A 491 32.85 2.57 3.63
C ASP A 491 34.10 3.10 4.36
N TYR A 492 34.07 3.10 5.71
CA TYR A 492 35.19 3.62 6.49
C TYR A 492 36.42 2.73 6.38
N VAL A 493 37.58 3.35 6.09
CA VAL A 493 38.88 2.70 6.11
C VAL A 493 39.80 3.42 7.10
N PRO A 494 40.42 2.70 8.06
CA PRO A 494 41.26 3.32 9.08
C PRO A 494 42.60 3.86 8.53
N ILE A 495 43.09 3.29 7.42
CA ILE A 495 44.35 3.71 6.77
C ILE A 495 44.09 4.98 5.94
N GLY A 496 44.40 6.13 6.53
CA GLY A 496 44.13 7.44 5.94
C GLY A 496 42.63 7.68 5.88
N PRO A 497 42.00 8.25 6.92
CA PRO A 497 40.56 8.15 7.20
C PRO A 497 39.72 8.58 6.00
N ARG A 498 39.32 7.61 5.18
CA ARG A 498 38.45 7.76 4.03
C ARG A 498 37.09 7.19 4.39
N PHE A 499 36.05 7.92 4.03
CA PHE A 499 34.66 7.52 4.20
C PHE A 499 33.81 8.27 3.17
N SER A 500 32.64 7.71 2.85
CA SER A 500 31.68 8.36 1.97
C SER A 500 30.95 9.48 2.72
N SER A 501 31.33 10.73 2.45
CA SER A 501 30.67 11.91 3.04
C SER A 501 29.21 12.05 2.62
N VAL A 502 28.86 11.58 1.41
CA VAL A 502 27.51 11.66 0.85
C VAL A 502 26.58 10.72 1.62
N VAL A 503 27.01 9.46 1.83
CA VAL A 503 26.24 8.47 2.59
C VAL A 503 26.09 8.89 4.05
N LEU A 504 27.18 9.37 4.66
CA LEU A 504 27.17 9.88 6.03
C LEU A 504 26.14 11.01 6.21
N ARG A 505 26.15 12.01 5.33
CA ARG A 505 25.24 13.16 5.41
C ARG A 505 23.78 12.76 5.20
N ALA A 506 23.53 11.82 4.29
CA ALA A 506 22.20 11.25 4.09
C ALA A 506 21.69 10.55 5.36
N LEU A 507 22.53 9.71 5.98
CA LEU A 507 22.21 8.98 7.20
C LEU A 507 21.93 9.93 8.37
N VAL A 508 22.79 10.93 8.60
CA VAL A 508 22.58 11.97 9.63
C VAL A 508 21.28 12.73 9.41
N THR A 509 20.93 13.03 8.16
CA THR A 509 19.69 13.73 7.83
C THR A 509 18.47 12.88 8.17
N ARG A 510 18.54 11.56 7.94
CA ARG A 510 17.45 10.62 8.26
C ARG A 510 17.34 10.32 9.76
N LEU A 511 18.46 10.26 10.48
CA LEU A 511 18.46 10.12 11.94
C LEU A 511 17.90 11.36 12.67
N LYS A 512 17.93 12.54 12.05
CA LYS A 512 17.33 13.77 12.62
C LYS A 512 15.89 14.00 12.17
N SER A 513 15.44 13.37 11.09
CA SER A 513 14.10 13.59 10.55
C SER A 513 13.06 12.81 11.36
N SER A 514 12.12 13.50 12.00
CA SER A 514 10.97 12.86 12.63
C SER A 514 10.02 12.29 11.58
N PRO A 515 9.36 11.14 11.85
CA PRO A 515 8.35 10.59 10.97
C PRO A 515 7.12 11.51 10.89
N PRO A 516 6.33 11.44 9.80
CA PRO A 516 5.08 12.18 9.67
C PRO A 516 4.06 11.85 10.77
N ASP A 517 3.08 12.74 10.98
CA ASP A 517 2.08 12.64 12.05
C ASP A 517 1.38 11.28 12.08
N GLY A 518 1.24 10.72 13.29
CA GLY A 518 0.58 9.43 13.53
C GLY A 518 1.44 8.19 13.27
N LYS A 519 2.69 8.36 12.81
CA LYS A 519 3.63 7.25 12.57
C LYS A 519 4.78 7.29 13.56
N ARG A 520 5.23 6.11 14.00
CA ARG A 520 6.27 5.96 15.02
C ARG A 520 7.43 5.11 14.51
N LEU A 521 8.64 5.63 14.68
CA LEU A 521 9.88 5.02 14.20
C LEU A 521 10.88 4.88 15.34
N ILE A 522 11.43 3.68 15.47
CA ILE A 522 12.58 3.41 16.32
C ILE A 522 13.74 3.02 15.42
N VAL A 523 14.85 3.74 15.52
CA VAL A 523 16.09 3.39 14.81
C VAL A 523 17.07 2.80 15.80
N MET A 524 17.49 1.56 15.59
CA MET A 524 18.57 0.92 16.35
C MET A 524 19.80 0.85 15.47
N SER A 525 20.90 1.46 15.87
CA SER A 525 22.14 1.41 15.10
C SER A 525 23.24 0.68 15.85
N THR A 526 24.07 -0.09 15.13
CA THR A 526 25.21 -0.81 15.71
C THR A 526 26.53 -0.22 15.20
N THR A 527 27.53 -0.18 16.08
CA THR A 527 28.91 0.20 15.70
C THR A 527 29.93 -0.58 16.52
N SER A 528 31.06 -0.93 15.91
CA SER A 528 32.18 -1.49 16.63
C SER A 528 33.18 -0.44 17.09
N ASN A 529 33.21 0.73 16.46
CA ASN A 529 34.13 1.81 16.79
C ASN A 529 33.41 3.08 17.30
N TYR A 530 33.26 3.20 18.61
CA TYR A 530 32.65 4.39 19.24
C TYR A 530 33.47 5.67 19.01
N THR A 531 34.80 5.57 19.02
CA THR A 531 35.67 6.76 18.84
C THR A 531 35.50 7.39 17.47
N LEU A 532 35.28 6.58 16.43
CA LEU A 532 34.97 7.05 15.08
C LEU A 532 33.73 7.94 15.06
N LEU A 533 32.62 7.44 15.60
CA LEU A 533 31.34 8.16 15.58
C LEU A 533 31.42 9.48 16.35
N LYS A 534 32.23 9.50 17.42
CA LYS A 534 32.52 10.72 18.18
C LYS A 534 33.24 11.78 17.32
N HIS A 535 34.21 11.36 16.50
CA HIS A 535 34.91 12.26 15.59
C HIS A 535 34.04 12.74 14.41
N LEU A 536 33.08 11.92 13.98
CA LEU A 536 32.14 12.25 12.91
C LEU A 536 30.92 13.06 13.36
N ASP A 537 30.82 13.38 14.66
CA ASP A 537 29.70 14.13 15.28
C ASP A 537 28.30 13.51 15.04
N ILE A 538 28.24 12.18 14.87
CA ILE A 538 26.98 11.44 14.67
C ILE A 538 26.31 11.17 16.01
N LEU A 539 27.08 11.06 17.10
CA LEU A 539 26.58 10.72 18.44
C LEU A 539 25.44 11.65 18.90
N ASN A 540 25.53 12.94 18.59
CA ASN A 540 24.51 13.94 18.90
C ASN A 540 23.14 13.69 18.22
N CYS A 541 23.06 12.76 17.26
CA CYS A 541 21.81 12.38 16.60
C CYS A 541 21.07 11.25 17.36
N PHE A 542 21.72 10.58 18.31
CA PHE A 542 21.14 9.48 19.07
C PHE A 542 20.52 9.98 20.37
N ASN A 543 19.31 9.51 20.69
CA ASN A 543 18.64 9.79 21.95
C ASN A 543 19.26 9.01 23.11
N ASP A 544 19.67 7.77 22.86
CA ASP A 544 20.28 6.92 23.86
C ASP A 544 21.49 6.14 23.33
N GLU A 545 22.48 5.93 24.20
CA GLU A 545 23.72 5.21 23.94
C GLU A 545 23.87 4.04 24.92
N ILE A 546 23.95 2.83 24.37
CA ILE A 546 24.03 1.59 25.16
C ILE A 546 25.36 0.87 24.87
N PRO A 547 26.25 0.76 25.87
CA PRO A 547 27.46 -0.02 25.76
C PRO A 547 27.19 -1.52 25.89
N ILE A 548 27.73 -2.30 24.95
CA ILE A 548 27.73 -3.76 24.96
C ILE A 548 29.18 -4.23 25.09
N ASN A 549 29.55 -4.59 26.32
CA ASN A 549 30.90 -4.99 26.66
C ASN A 549 31.15 -6.47 26.37
N ASN A 550 32.43 -6.83 26.28
CA ASN A 550 32.89 -8.21 26.26
C ASN A 550 32.62 -8.91 27.60
N LEU A 551 32.80 -10.23 27.63
CA LEU A 551 32.74 -11.02 28.85
C LEU A 551 33.85 -10.58 29.80
N CYS A 552 33.48 -9.91 30.90
CA CYS A 552 34.41 -9.35 31.87
C CYS A 552 34.82 -10.32 32.97
N ASN A 553 33.94 -11.26 33.33
CA ASN A 553 34.09 -12.08 34.52
C ASN A 553 34.18 -13.57 34.17
N LEU A 554 35.00 -14.32 34.90
CA LEU A 554 35.02 -15.79 34.83
C LEU A 554 33.67 -16.42 35.19
N SER A 555 32.87 -15.79 36.05
CA SER A 555 31.51 -16.21 36.37
C SER A 555 30.58 -16.11 35.14
N ASP A 556 30.73 -15.06 34.35
CA ASP A 556 29.95 -14.88 33.11
C ASP A 556 30.35 -15.94 32.08
N LEU A 557 31.65 -16.26 31.99
CA LEU A 557 32.16 -17.36 31.16
C LEU A 557 31.58 -18.71 31.60
N ASN A 558 31.52 -18.98 32.90
CA ASN A 558 30.90 -20.20 33.43
C ASN A 558 29.42 -20.28 33.02
N ASN A 559 28.67 -19.19 33.13
CA ASN A 559 27.27 -19.16 32.71
C ASN A 559 27.12 -19.43 31.21
N VAL A 560 28.01 -18.90 30.36
CA VAL A 560 28.03 -19.20 28.92
C VAL A 560 28.31 -20.69 28.68
N MET A 561 29.28 -21.29 29.37
CA MET A 561 29.59 -22.73 29.25
C MET A 561 28.44 -23.63 29.72
N GLN A 562 27.73 -23.20 30.77
CA GLN A 562 26.52 -23.87 31.25
C GLN A 562 25.39 -23.81 30.21
N LEU A 563 25.10 -22.64 29.68
CA LEU A 563 24.02 -22.42 28.70
C LEU A 563 24.27 -23.10 27.35
N THR A 564 25.55 -23.31 27.00
CA THR A 564 25.96 -24.01 25.76
C THR A 564 26.11 -25.52 25.93
N SER A 565 25.81 -26.06 27.12
CA SER A 565 25.95 -27.48 27.47
C SER A 565 27.35 -28.04 27.21
N PHE A 566 28.40 -27.25 27.43
CA PHE A 566 29.78 -27.70 27.24
C PHE A 566 30.27 -28.52 28.44
N GLY A 567 30.47 -29.83 28.26
CA GLY A 567 31.06 -30.73 29.25
C GLY A 567 30.23 -30.95 30.54
N SER A 568 30.75 -31.82 31.43
CA SER A 568 30.24 -32.00 32.79
C SER A 568 30.69 -30.87 33.71
N ASP A 569 30.01 -30.67 34.84
CA ASP A 569 30.36 -29.59 35.78
C ASP A 569 31.80 -29.69 36.32
N GLN A 570 32.37 -30.89 36.38
CA GLN A 570 33.78 -31.11 36.74
C GLN A 570 34.75 -30.57 35.67
N VAL A 571 34.43 -30.75 34.38
CA VAL A 571 35.25 -30.24 33.27
C VAL A 571 35.24 -28.70 33.26
N ARG A 572 34.09 -28.08 33.51
CA ARG A 572 33.96 -26.63 33.61
C ARG A 572 34.77 -26.05 34.77
N GLN A 573 34.71 -26.68 35.95
CA GLN A 573 35.50 -26.25 37.11
C GLN A 573 37.02 -26.42 36.87
N SER A 574 37.43 -27.46 36.17
CA SER A 574 38.84 -27.66 35.76
C SER A 574 39.32 -26.59 34.77
N VAL A 575 38.48 -26.18 33.81
CA VAL A 575 38.80 -25.07 32.90
C VAL A 575 38.91 -23.75 33.67
N LEU A 576 37.97 -23.47 34.58
CA LEU A 576 37.99 -22.23 35.37
C LEU A 576 39.19 -22.14 36.32
N SER A 577 39.59 -23.24 36.95
CA SER A 577 40.79 -23.28 37.80
C SER A 577 42.06 -23.04 36.98
N LYS A 578 42.22 -23.75 35.85
CA LYS A 578 43.36 -23.51 34.93
C LYS A 578 43.40 -22.07 34.40
N LEU A 579 42.25 -21.47 34.07
CA LEU A 579 42.18 -20.07 33.65
C LEU A 579 42.56 -19.09 34.77
N ARG A 580 42.14 -19.36 36.01
CA ARG A 580 42.55 -18.55 37.18
C ARG A 580 44.05 -18.61 37.43
N ASP A 581 44.63 -19.79 37.29
CA ASP A 581 46.06 -20.00 37.48
C ASP A 581 46.89 -19.21 36.45
N VAL A 582 46.37 -19.05 35.23
CA VAL A 582 47.05 -18.33 34.14
C VAL A 582 46.87 -16.81 34.20
N PHE A 583 45.65 -16.32 34.45
CA PHE A 583 45.37 -14.88 34.39
C PHE A 583 45.66 -14.13 35.70
N HIS A 584 45.88 -14.84 36.80
CA HIS A 584 46.10 -14.30 38.16
C HIS A 584 45.04 -13.29 38.66
N THR A 585 43.97 -13.08 37.88
CA THR A 585 42.89 -12.11 38.07
C THR A 585 41.61 -12.73 37.51
N ASP A 586 40.46 -12.40 38.11
CA ASP A 586 39.16 -12.88 37.64
C ASP A 586 38.62 -12.09 36.42
N GLN A 587 39.42 -11.15 35.87
CA GLN A 587 39.03 -10.27 34.78
C GLN A 587 39.51 -10.79 33.42
N ILE A 588 38.56 -10.89 32.49
CA ILE A 588 38.76 -11.34 31.11
C ILE A 588 38.15 -10.28 30.19
N SER A 589 38.59 -10.18 28.93
CA SER A 589 37.92 -9.33 27.94
C SER A 589 37.81 -10.07 26.61
N ILE A 590 36.93 -11.07 26.55
CA ILE A 590 36.76 -11.89 25.33
C ILE A 590 35.38 -11.65 24.71
N PRO A 591 35.29 -11.44 23.37
CA PRO A 591 34.02 -11.34 22.67
C PRO A 591 33.22 -12.65 22.71
N VAL A 592 31.92 -12.54 22.96
CA VAL A 592 30.99 -13.68 23.07
C VAL A 592 31.03 -14.56 21.82
N LYS A 593 31.05 -13.96 20.62
CA LYS A 593 31.10 -14.72 19.35
C LYS A 593 32.38 -15.57 19.25
N LYS A 594 33.50 -15.07 19.77
CA LYS A 594 34.77 -15.79 19.77
C LYS A 594 34.77 -16.92 20.81
N VAL A 595 34.18 -16.68 21.98
CA VAL A 595 33.98 -17.73 22.99
C VAL A 595 33.17 -18.89 22.44
N LEU A 596 32.04 -18.61 21.78
CA LEU A 596 31.21 -19.67 21.18
C LEU A 596 31.95 -20.45 20.10
N TYR A 597 32.70 -19.77 19.24
CA TYR A 597 33.53 -20.43 18.24
C TYR A 597 34.59 -21.33 18.87
N ASN A 598 35.28 -20.86 19.91
CA ASN A 598 36.29 -21.64 20.61
C ASN A 598 35.67 -22.87 21.30
N ILE A 599 34.52 -22.71 21.96
CA ILE A 599 33.77 -23.83 22.57
C ILE A 599 33.40 -24.88 21.52
N ASP A 600 32.90 -24.46 20.37
CA ASP A 600 32.50 -25.39 19.31
C ASP A 600 33.71 -26.10 18.69
N THR A 601 34.81 -25.37 18.49
CA THR A 601 36.09 -25.95 18.04
C THR A 601 36.59 -27.02 19.01
N CYS A 602 36.50 -26.77 20.32
CA CYS A 602 36.96 -27.70 21.34
C CYS A 602 36.13 -28.99 21.43
N LYS A 603 34.88 -29.01 20.94
CA LYS A 603 34.09 -30.26 20.87
C LYS A 603 34.68 -31.28 19.90
N PHE A 604 35.49 -30.84 18.94
CA PHE A 604 36.13 -31.69 17.94
C PHE A 604 37.62 -31.95 18.24
N GLY A 605 38.17 -31.35 19.31
CA GLY A 605 39.56 -31.52 19.73
C GLY A 605 39.80 -32.82 20.51
N ALA A 606 41.05 -33.26 20.56
CA ALA A 606 41.45 -34.45 21.33
C ALA A 606 41.46 -34.19 22.84
N ASP A 607 41.81 -32.96 23.27
CA ASP A 607 41.86 -32.52 24.66
C ASP A 607 41.05 -31.22 24.88
N PRO A 608 39.73 -31.32 25.12
CA PRO A 608 38.83 -30.17 25.13
C PRO A 608 39.11 -29.15 26.25
N ILE A 609 39.86 -29.54 27.28
CA ILE A 609 40.21 -28.66 28.41
C ILE A 609 41.41 -27.79 28.05
N GLU A 610 42.48 -28.36 27.50
CA GLU A 610 43.71 -27.63 27.20
C GLU A 610 43.54 -26.77 25.95
N ASP A 611 42.87 -27.29 24.93
CA ASP A 611 42.53 -26.56 23.71
C ASP A 611 41.72 -25.30 24.03
N LEU A 612 40.72 -25.40 24.92
CA LEU A 612 39.89 -24.26 25.29
C LEU A 612 40.68 -23.20 26.06
N VAL A 613 41.52 -23.62 27.01
CA VAL A 613 42.36 -22.70 27.80
C VAL A 613 43.32 -21.94 26.87
N GLN A 614 44.00 -22.65 25.98
CA GLN A 614 44.92 -22.04 25.03
C GLN A 614 44.22 -21.06 24.08
N LEU A 615 43.08 -21.45 23.50
CA LEU A 615 42.31 -20.59 22.60
C LEU A 615 41.74 -19.35 23.32
N MET A 616 41.40 -19.45 24.60
CA MET A 616 40.96 -18.30 25.41
C MET A 616 42.10 -17.34 25.72
N ILE A 617 43.32 -17.85 26.00
CA ILE A 617 44.52 -17.03 26.21
C ILE A 617 44.83 -16.22 24.94
N GLU A 618 44.87 -16.88 23.78
CA GLU A 618 45.11 -16.21 22.50
C GLU A 618 44.03 -15.17 22.18
N SER A 619 42.78 -15.45 22.54
CA SER A 619 41.67 -14.53 22.30
C SER A 619 41.69 -13.30 23.21
N ASN A 620 42.18 -13.44 24.44
CA ASN A 620 42.30 -12.32 25.39
C ASN A 620 43.47 -11.39 25.05
N GLN A 621 44.54 -11.90 24.43
CA GLN A 621 45.71 -11.10 24.02
C GLN A 621 45.46 -10.24 22.77
N ARG A 622 44.43 -10.54 21.98
CA ARG A 622 44.10 -9.83 20.73
C ARG A 622 43.13 -8.67 20.90
N VAL A 623 42.57 -8.49 22.10
CA VAL A 623 41.60 -7.45 22.48
C VAL A 623 42.32 -6.40 23.29
#